data_AF-A0A928T595-F1
#
_entry.id   AF-A0A928T595-F1
#
_cell.length_a   1.000
_cell.length_b   1.000
_cell.length_c   1.000
_cell.angle_alpha   90.00
_cell.angle_beta   90.00
_cell.angle_gamma   90.00
#
_symmetry.space_group_name_H-M   'P 1'
#
loop_
_entity.id
_entity.type
_entity.pdbx_description
1 polymer ?
#
loop_
_entity_poly.entity_id
_entity_poly.type
_entity_poly.pdbx_seq_one_letter_code
_entity_poly.pdbx_strand_id
1 'polypeptide(L)'
;MQRTTFSASLLIVLTSVGLGACSATAEDSSSAGAGAPSGPTGSGGSGGGVLLTGGTSSGSGGSTGEVCTSGQTRSCFPWDASKEGQGACQAGTQSCEGSGELGTWGACQGAVGPEDEICDDGIDQDCDGADASCGAGGAAGAGGSGGGGGGCVPTPEKCGNGIDEDCDGVDQPCSDEVCQSINLFGDCLTVSCPANAPYPKSCNVFFSPGDERGCVASTPTSSVVYFQAGDQCNVGLVTGTLCCSKTPQAPLTQQSCPINKPQPIHATSKSECPAIKK
;
A
#
# COMPACT_ATOMS: atom_id res chain seq x y z
N MET A 1 -78.55 -11.72 -13.01
CA MET A 1 -78.85 -10.28 -13.14
C MET A 1 -78.89 -9.68 -11.75
N GLN A 2 -77.81 -9.03 -11.29
CA GLN A 2 -77.85 -7.91 -10.35
C GLN A 2 -76.45 -7.30 -10.32
N ARG A 3 -76.31 -6.23 -11.10
CA ARG A 3 -75.23 -5.26 -11.03
C ARG A 3 -75.68 -4.19 -10.03
N THR A 4 -74.77 -3.68 -9.19
CA THR A 4 -74.47 -2.25 -8.93
C THR A 4 -73.77 -2.10 -7.56
N THR A 5 -72.45 -1.89 -7.57
CA THR A 5 -71.76 -0.59 -7.34
C THR A 5 -71.54 -0.28 -5.85
N PHE A 6 -70.41 -0.73 -5.29
CA PHE A 6 -69.86 -0.16 -4.05
C PHE A 6 -68.82 0.90 -4.40
N SER A 7 -69.11 2.11 -3.94
CA SER A 7 -68.36 3.33 -4.20
C SER A 7 -67.06 3.34 -3.41
N ALA A 8 -65.95 3.57 -4.10
CA ALA A 8 -64.63 3.75 -3.52
C ALA A 8 -64.57 5.09 -2.77
N SER A 9 -64.11 5.06 -1.52
CA SER A 9 -63.60 6.24 -0.81
C SER A 9 -62.17 5.93 -0.39
N LEU A 10 -61.29 6.17 -1.37
CA LEU A 10 -59.85 6.15 -1.28
C LEU A 10 -59.40 7.44 -0.56
N LEU A 11 -59.04 7.32 0.71
CA LEU A 11 -58.46 8.41 1.49
C LEU A 11 -56.95 8.18 1.58
N ILE A 12 -56.23 8.74 0.60
CA ILE A 12 -54.76 8.76 0.58
C ILE A 12 -54.32 9.84 1.57
N VAL A 13 -53.82 9.42 2.72
CA VAL A 13 -53.07 10.29 3.62
C VAL A 13 -51.59 10.23 3.19
N LEU A 14 -51.18 11.18 2.36
CA LEU A 14 -49.76 11.45 2.07
C LEU A 14 -49.14 12.15 3.29
N THR A 15 -48.62 11.39 4.24
CA THR A 15 -47.62 11.93 5.18
C THR A 15 -46.28 11.97 4.48
N SER A 16 -45.84 13.18 4.16
CA SER A 16 -44.49 13.53 3.74
C SER A 16 -43.48 13.12 4.81
N VAL A 17 -42.82 11.97 4.64
CA VAL A 17 -41.58 11.67 5.36
C VAL A 17 -40.47 12.39 4.62
N GLY A 18 -39.91 13.40 5.27
CA GLY A 18 -38.79 14.17 4.76
C GLY A 18 -37.62 13.27 4.40
N LEU A 19 -37.02 13.56 3.25
CA LEU A 19 -35.70 13.10 2.87
C LEU A 19 -34.69 13.66 3.88
N GLY A 20 -34.42 12.89 4.93
CA GLY A 20 -33.19 13.01 5.71
C GLY A 20 -32.10 12.27 4.97
N ALA A 21 -31.41 12.95 4.07
CA ALA A 21 -30.18 12.47 3.49
C ALA A 21 -29.12 12.35 4.60
N CYS A 22 -28.66 11.14 4.90
CA CYS A 22 -27.36 10.95 5.53
C CYS A 22 -26.32 10.95 4.40
N SER A 23 -25.69 12.10 4.19
CA SER A 23 -24.45 12.19 3.42
C SER A 23 -23.40 11.33 4.10
N ALA A 24 -22.77 10.44 3.33
CA ALA A 24 -21.58 9.73 3.75
C ALA A 24 -20.45 10.75 3.95
N THR A 25 -20.05 10.99 5.20
CA THR A 25 -18.72 11.52 5.49
C THR A 25 -17.77 10.33 5.47
N ALA A 26 -17.12 10.13 4.32
CA ALA A 26 -15.91 9.32 4.25
C ALA A 26 -14.81 10.09 4.98
N GLU A 27 -14.54 9.71 6.22
CA GLU A 27 -13.35 10.16 6.95
C GLU A 27 -12.19 9.26 6.47
N ASP A 28 -11.65 9.63 5.32
CA ASP A 28 -10.35 9.16 4.83
C ASP A 28 -9.28 9.64 5.83
N SER A 29 -8.77 8.72 6.65
CA SER A 29 -7.62 9.00 7.50
C SER A 29 -6.35 8.84 6.67
N SER A 30 -6.10 9.84 5.83
CA SER A 30 -4.79 10.19 5.28
C SER A 30 -3.87 10.63 6.43
N SER A 31 -2.90 9.81 6.81
CA SER A 31 -1.74 10.26 7.60
C SER A 31 -0.50 10.33 6.72
N ALA A 32 -0.28 11.49 6.11
CA ALA A 32 0.97 11.86 5.46
C ALA A 32 1.74 12.87 6.34
N GLY A 33 3.03 12.58 6.59
CA GLY A 33 4.07 13.57 6.39
C GLY A 33 4.95 14.01 7.58
N ALA A 34 6.25 13.79 7.39
CA ALA A 34 7.44 14.46 7.96
C ALA A 34 7.80 14.16 9.42
N GLY A 35 9.05 13.83 9.80
CA GLY A 35 10.33 13.82 9.10
C GLY A 35 11.44 14.11 10.12
N ALA A 36 12.45 13.23 10.23
CA ALA A 36 13.82 13.54 10.68
C ALA A 36 14.65 12.24 10.78
N PRO A 37 15.71 12.06 9.97
CA PRO A 37 16.80 11.16 10.33
C PRO A 37 17.84 11.91 11.17
N SER A 38 18.07 11.41 12.38
CA SER A 38 19.22 11.75 13.22
C SER A 38 20.50 11.20 12.60
N GLY A 39 21.49 12.08 12.38
CA GLY A 39 22.79 11.71 11.81
C GLY A 39 23.66 10.87 12.76
N PRO A 40 24.62 10.10 12.23
CA PRO A 40 25.64 9.47 13.06
C PRO A 40 26.82 10.43 13.33
N THR A 41 27.16 10.52 14.61
CA THR A 41 28.37 11.09 15.18
C THR A 41 29.63 10.39 14.65
N GLY A 42 30.60 11.17 14.16
CA GLY A 42 31.96 10.69 13.89
C GLY A 42 32.84 10.69 15.14
N SER A 43 33.77 9.73 15.22
CA SER A 43 35.05 9.81 15.95
C SER A 43 35.93 8.59 15.68
N GLY A 44 37.22 8.82 15.42
CA GLY A 44 38.29 7.82 15.63
C GLY A 44 39.28 7.65 14.47
N GLY A 45 40.33 8.48 14.45
CA GLY A 45 41.48 8.31 13.55
C GLY A 45 42.57 7.40 14.09
N SER A 46 43.47 6.99 13.20
CA SER A 46 44.91 6.65 13.35
C SER A 46 45.36 6.19 11.96
N GLY A 47 46.34 6.77 11.25
CA GLY A 47 47.69 7.13 11.66
C GLY A 47 48.66 6.18 10.93
N GLY A 48 49.47 6.67 9.99
CA GLY A 48 50.53 5.89 9.34
C GLY A 48 50.82 6.32 7.91
N GLY A 49 51.75 7.28 7.72
CA GLY A 49 52.22 7.69 6.40
C GLY A 49 53.38 6.84 5.89
N VAL A 50 53.58 6.81 4.56
CA VAL A 50 54.88 6.68 3.87
C VAL A 50 54.79 7.31 2.46
N LEU A 51 55.67 8.30 2.27
CA LEU A 51 56.39 8.84 1.10
C LEU A 51 56.15 8.38 -0.36
N LEU A 52 56.05 9.42 -1.23
CA LEU A 52 56.63 9.65 -2.58
C LEU A 52 56.20 8.72 -3.74
N THR A 53 55.62 9.20 -4.84
CA THR A 53 56.23 10.04 -5.90
C THR A 53 55.13 10.54 -6.87
N GLY A 54 55.40 11.63 -7.59
CA GLY A 54 54.40 12.40 -8.34
C GLY A 54 53.71 11.71 -9.53
N GLY A 55 52.53 12.23 -9.85
CA GLY A 55 51.76 11.91 -11.05
C GLY A 55 50.49 12.76 -11.08
N THR A 56 50.41 13.69 -12.03
CA THR A 56 49.31 14.62 -12.25
C THR A 56 48.04 13.91 -12.74
N SER A 57 46.92 14.03 -12.02
CA SER A 57 45.58 14.08 -12.63
C SER A 57 44.56 14.64 -11.64
N SER A 58 43.79 15.61 -12.12
CA SER A 58 42.70 16.29 -11.43
C SER A 58 41.66 15.33 -10.84
N GLY A 59 41.16 15.69 -9.66
CA GLY A 59 40.08 14.97 -8.98
C GLY A 59 39.67 15.69 -7.70
N SER A 60 39.35 16.97 -7.79
CA SER A 60 38.86 17.76 -6.64
C SER A 60 37.38 17.49 -6.41
N GLY A 61 37.07 16.35 -5.80
CA GLY A 61 35.81 16.14 -5.06
C GLY A 61 36.02 16.58 -3.62
N GLY A 62 35.95 17.89 -3.36
CA GLY A 62 36.22 18.45 -2.04
C GLY A 62 35.58 19.81 -1.89
N SER A 63 34.48 19.86 -1.14
CA SER A 63 33.76 21.05 -0.69
C SER A 63 34.65 21.96 0.18
N THR A 64 35.61 22.64 -0.41
CA THR A 64 36.07 23.94 0.08
C THR A 64 35.29 24.97 -0.71
N GLY A 65 34.57 25.87 -0.03
CA GLY A 65 33.87 26.98 -0.67
C GLY A 65 34.87 27.84 -1.45
N GLU A 66 35.11 27.47 -2.71
CA GLU A 66 35.92 28.21 -3.64
C GLU A 66 35.18 29.50 -3.91
N VAL A 67 35.73 30.57 -3.34
CA VAL A 67 35.29 31.92 -3.58
C VAL A 67 35.37 32.20 -5.08
N CYS A 68 34.30 32.73 -5.64
CA CYS A 68 34.20 33.04 -7.06
C CYS A 68 33.97 34.54 -7.29
N THR A 69 34.24 35.01 -8.51
CA THR A 69 33.96 36.40 -8.90
C THR A 69 32.53 36.53 -9.41
N SER A 70 31.81 37.55 -8.95
CA SER A 70 30.43 37.83 -9.36
C SER A 70 30.26 37.79 -10.90
N GLY A 71 29.30 37.01 -11.38
CA GLY A 71 29.03 36.83 -12.81
C GLY A 71 29.80 35.70 -13.50
N GLN A 72 30.70 35.00 -12.81
CA GLN A 72 31.31 33.76 -13.34
C GLN A 72 30.29 32.62 -13.39
N THR A 73 30.45 31.74 -14.38
CA THR A 73 29.65 30.51 -14.52
C THR A 73 30.57 29.30 -14.58
N ARG A 74 30.13 28.17 -14.01
CA ARG A 74 30.83 26.88 -14.11
C ARG A 74 29.87 25.71 -14.32
N SER A 75 30.37 24.63 -14.91
CA SER A 75 29.67 23.34 -14.90
C SER A 75 29.55 22.82 -13.47
N CYS A 76 28.47 22.09 -13.19
CA CYS A 76 28.23 21.48 -11.90
C CYS A 76 27.47 20.16 -12.07
N PHE A 77 27.86 19.17 -11.28
CA PHE A 77 27.14 17.91 -11.14
C PHE A 77 27.17 17.52 -9.65
N PRO A 78 26.05 17.70 -8.93
CA PRO A 78 26.01 17.46 -7.48
C PRO A 78 26.15 16.00 -7.05
N TRP A 79 26.01 15.06 -7.98
CA TRP A 79 26.12 13.62 -7.75
C TRP A 79 27.52 13.10 -8.08
N ASP A 80 27.71 11.78 -8.12
CA ASP A 80 29.00 11.17 -8.42
C ASP A 80 29.50 11.57 -9.81
N ALA A 81 30.66 12.22 -9.89
CA ALA A 81 31.22 12.71 -11.15
C ALA A 81 31.46 11.61 -12.19
N SER A 82 31.54 10.33 -11.79
CA SER A 82 31.63 9.22 -12.74
C SER A 82 30.33 9.00 -13.52
N LYS A 83 29.17 9.43 -12.99
CA LYS A 83 27.85 9.31 -13.63
C LYS A 83 27.51 10.49 -14.55
N GLU A 84 28.32 11.55 -14.54
CA GLU A 84 28.11 12.72 -15.39
C GLU A 84 28.16 12.34 -16.87
N GLY A 85 27.07 12.61 -17.61
CA GLY A 85 26.99 12.33 -19.04
C GLY A 85 26.69 10.87 -19.40
N GLN A 86 26.38 10.01 -18.44
CA GLN A 86 25.86 8.67 -18.69
C GLN A 86 24.33 8.73 -18.82
N GLY A 87 23.79 8.10 -19.86
CA GLY A 87 22.34 8.03 -20.06
C GLY A 87 21.62 9.37 -20.03
N ALA A 88 20.65 9.50 -19.12
CA ALA A 88 19.87 10.70 -18.88
C ALA A 88 20.61 11.75 -18.03
N CYS A 89 21.70 11.41 -17.35
CA CYS A 89 22.41 12.32 -16.46
C CYS A 89 23.15 13.41 -17.22
N GLN A 90 22.87 14.66 -16.81
CA GLN A 90 23.45 15.85 -17.44
C GLN A 90 23.97 16.81 -16.39
N ALA A 91 25.13 17.41 -16.66
CA ALA A 91 25.65 18.50 -15.86
C ALA A 91 24.81 19.77 -16.04
N GLY A 92 24.66 20.50 -14.94
CA GLY A 92 24.04 21.82 -14.93
C GLY A 92 25.07 22.94 -14.98
N THR A 93 24.59 24.16 -14.79
CA THR A 93 25.44 25.35 -14.63
C THR A 93 25.16 26.04 -13.30
N GLN A 94 26.23 26.39 -12.58
CA GLN A 94 26.19 27.29 -11.43
C GLN A 94 26.64 28.68 -11.85
N SER A 95 25.94 29.69 -11.36
CA SER A 95 26.38 31.10 -11.45
C SER A 95 26.93 31.55 -10.10
N CYS A 96 27.98 32.37 -10.15
CA CYS A 96 28.57 32.98 -8.97
C CYS A 96 27.75 34.22 -8.56
N GLU A 97 27.18 34.18 -7.36
CA GLU A 97 26.38 35.24 -6.79
C GLU A 97 27.16 35.99 -5.70
N GLY A 98 26.99 37.31 -5.62
CA GLY A 98 27.66 38.15 -4.62
C GLY A 98 28.01 39.55 -5.14
N SER A 99 28.42 40.43 -4.22
CA SER A 99 28.90 41.78 -4.54
C SER A 99 30.36 41.91 -4.10
N GLY A 100 31.29 41.89 -5.07
CA GLY A 100 32.74 41.99 -4.84
C GLY A 100 33.52 40.74 -5.24
N GLU A 101 34.78 40.67 -4.78
CA GLU A 101 35.72 39.58 -5.06
C GLU A 101 35.45 38.31 -4.23
N LEU A 102 34.44 38.35 -3.35
CA LEU A 102 34.05 37.25 -2.46
C LEU A 102 32.64 36.72 -2.78
N GLY A 103 32.44 36.19 -3.98
CA GLY A 103 31.19 35.55 -4.38
C GLY A 103 31.10 34.08 -3.98
N THR A 104 29.87 33.56 -3.97
CA THR A 104 29.54 32.16 -3.68
C THR A 104 28.80 31.54 -4.85
N TRP A 105 29.11 30.28 -5.16
CA TRP A 105 28.39 29.52 -6.18
C TRP A 105 26.94 29.27 -5.76
N GLY A 106 25.99 29.64 -6.62
CA GLY A 106 24.57 29.40 -6.43
C GLY A 106 24.16 27.94 -6.66
N ALA A 107 22.86 27.69 -6.77
CA ALA A 107 22.34 26.36 -7.07
C ALA A 107 22.78 25.88 -8.46
N CYS A 108 23.00 24.56 -8.59
CA CYS A 108 23.27 23.95 -9.88
C CYS A 108 22.00 23.84 -10.70
N GLN A 109 21.86 24.71 -11.70
CA GLN A 109 20.65 24.79 -12.52
C GLN A 109 20.77 23.89 -13.75
N GLY A 110 19.70 23.13 -14.03
CA GLY A 110 19.62 22.27 -15.22
C GLY A 110 20.40 20.97 -15.14
N ALA A 111 20.94 20.59 -13.96
CA ALA A 111 21.53 19.29 -13.79
C ALA A 111 20.45 18.21 -13.64
N VAL A 112 20.62 17.10 -14.35
CA VAL A 112 19.78 15.90 -14.27
C VAL A 112 20.63 14.83 -13.62
N GLY A 113 20.21 14.35 -12.46
CA GLY A 113 20.92 13.33 -11.71
C GLY A 113 20.38 11.93 -11.96
N PRO A 114 20.97 10.92 -11.32
CA PRO A 114 20.45 9.56 -11.34
C PRO A 114 19.03 9.50 -10.80
N GLU A 115 18.16 8.82 -11.53
CA GLU A 115 16.78 8.49 -11.16
C GLU A 115 16.57 6.97 -11.18
N ASP A 116 15.38 6.51 -10.83
CA ASP A 116 15.03 5.10 -10.92
C ASP A 116 14.87 4.67 -12.39
N GLU A 117 15.34 3.47 -12.72
CA GLU A 117 15.30 2.92 -14.07
C GLU A 117 13.87 2.69 -14.59
N ILE A 118 13.65 3.03 -15.86
CA ILE A 118 12.48 2.63 -16.64
C ILE A 118 12.94 1.58 -17.63
N CYS A 119 12.69 0.31 -17.29
CA CYS A 119 13.29 -0.75 -18.07
C CYS A 119 12.88 -0.76 -19.56
N ASP A 120 13.83 -1.16 -20.40
CA ASP A 120 13.64 -1.47 -21.82
C ASP A 120 13.06 -0.29 -22.62
N ASP A 121 13.16 0.94 -22.09
CA ASP A 121 12.79 2.17 -22.79
C ASP A 121 13.95 2.74 -23.63
N GLY A 122 15.14 2.15 -23.48
CA GLY A 122 16.37 2.53 -24.18
C GLY A 122 17.10 3.72 -23.55
N ILE A 123 16.72 4.14 -22.35
CA ILE A 123 17.32 5.27 -21.61
C ILE A 123 17.90 4.71 -20.30
N ASP A 124 19.12 5.14 -19.98
CA ASP A 124 19.82 4.85 -18.72
C ASP A 124 19.52 6.00 -17.74
N GLN A 125 18.55 5.82 -16.84
CA GLN A 125 18.12 6.85 -15.89
C GLN A 125 18.96 6.86 -14.62
N ASP A 126 19.51 5.72 -14.21
CA ASP A 126 20.34 5.61 -13.02
C ASP A 126 21.82 5.95 -13.28
N CYS A 127 22.19 6.12 -14.54
CA CYS A 127 23.47 6.59 -15.04
C CYS A 127 24.61 5.66 -14.63
N ASP A 128 24.39 4.35 -14.80
CA ASP A 128 25.40 3.29 -14.61
C ASP A 128 26.06 2.82 -15.93
N GLY A 129 25.56 3.33 -17.06
CA GLY A 129 26.10 3.10 -18.40
C GLY A 129 25.28 2.13 -19.25
N ALA A 130 24.14 1.64 -18.77
CA ALA A 130 23.22 0.82 -19.56
C ALA A 130 21.76 1.02 -19.13
N ASP A 131 20.83 0.95 -20.09
CA ASP A 131 19.40 0.77 -19.79
C ASP A 131 19.19 -0.61 -19.17
N ALA A 132 18.47 -0.65 -18.04
CA ALA A 132 18.16 -1.89 -17.36
C ALA A 132 17.14 -2.72 -18.16
N SER A 133 17.55 -3.89 -18.65
CA SER A 133 16.61 -4.85 -19.24
C SER A 133 15.86 -5.58 -18.13
N CYS A 134 14.57 -5.27 -17.90
CA CYS A 134 13.72 -6.12 -17.08
C CYS A 134 12.89 -7.00 -17.99
N GLY A 135 13.51 -8.11 -18.39
CA GLY A 135 12.98 -9.05 -19.38
C GLY A 135 11.47 -9.26 -19.28
N ALA A 136 10.80 -9.23 -20.43
CA ALA A 136 9.35 -9.35 -20.54
C ALA A 136 8.83 -10.66 -19.90
N GLY A 137 8.37 -10.54 -18.66
CA GLY A 137 7.77 -11.62 -17.88
C GLY A 137 8.27 -11.58 -16.45
N GLY A 138 7.43 -11.05 -15.56
CA GLY A 138 7.69 -11.07 -14.12
C GLY A 138 8.15 -12.46 -13.67
N ALA A 139 9.41 -12.52 -13.26
CA ALA A 139 9.99 -13.55 -12.43
C ALA A 139 11.26 -12.96 -11.85
N ALA A 140 11.15 -12.43 -10.62
CA ALA A 140 12.30 -12.46 -9.73
C ALA A 140 12.77 -13.91 -9.69
N GLY A 141 13.93 -14.16 -10.26
CA GLY A 141 14.33 -15.50 -10.63
C GLY A 141 15.82 -15.56 -10.98
N ALA A 142 16.65 -14.86 -10.21
CA ALA A 142 18.06 -15.15 -10.13
C ALA A 142 18.58 -14.75 -8.76
N GLY A 143 18.74 -15.73 -7.87
CA GLY A 143 19.60 -15.58 -6.71
C GLY A 143 20.98 -15.11 -7.16
N GLY A 144 21.36 -13.93 -6.71
CA GLY A 144 22.68 -13.36 -6.96
C GLY A 144 22.87 -12.13 -6.08
N SER A 145 23.58 -12.31 -4.97
CA SER A 145 24.11 -11.19 -4.19
C SER A 145 24.90 -10.24 -5.10
N GLY A 146 24.38 -9.03 -5.29
CA GLY A 146 25.09 -7.94 -5.95
C GLY A 146 24.17 -6.73 -6.03
N GLY A 147 24.48 -5.67 -5.28
CA GLY A 147 23.65 -4.48 -5.19
C GLY A 147 23.54 -3.71 -6.52
N GLY A 148 22.37 -3.14 -6.74
CA GLY A 148 22.00 -2.30 -7.88
C GLY A 148 20.47 -2.37 -8.02
N GLY A 149 19.78 -1.28 -7.69
CA GLY A 149 18.34 -1.26 -7.44
C GLY A 149 17.51 -1.31 -8.72
N GLY A 150 16.88 -2.46 -8.98
CA GLY A 150 15.79 -2.60 -9.94
C GLY A 150 14.50 -2.98 -9.19
N GLY A 151 13.60 -2.01 -9.05
CA GLY A 151 12.51 -2.00 -8.07
C GLY A 151 11.38 -2.98 -8.36
N CYS A 152 11.34 -4.07 -7.62
CA CYS A 152 10.06 -4.65 -7.23
C CYS A 152 9.55 -3.82 -6.03
N VAL A 153 8.39 -3.18 -6.18
CA VAL A 153 7.76 -2.48 -5.05
C VAL A 153 7.11 -3.56 -4.20
N PRO A 154 7.53 -3.78 -2.93
CA PRO A 154 6.98 -4.85 -2.12
C PRO A 154 5.50 -4.58 -1.89
N THR A 155 4.68 -5.34 -2.60
CA THR A 155 3.23 -5.38 -2.41
C THR A 155 2.85 -6.73 -1.82
N PRO A 156 1.73 -6.83 -1.07
CA PRO A 156 1.31 -8.10 -0.51
C PRO A 156 1.19 -9.15 -1.61
N GLU A 157 1.86 -10.26 -1.36
CA GLU A 157 2.11 -11.25 -2.40
C GLU A 157 0.84 -11.99 -2.82
N LYS A 158 0.67 -12.16 -4.14
CA LYS A 158 -0.44 -12.90 -4.75
C LYS A 158 0.00 -14.33 -5.03
N CYS A 159 0.25 -15.06 -3.96
CA CYS A 159 0.76 -16.41 -4.02
C CYS A 159 0.19 -17.32 -5.14
N GLY A 160 1.08 -18.00 -5.85
CA GLY A 160 0.81 -18.98 -6.92
C GLY A 160 0.37 -18.39 -8.25
N ASN A 161 0.62 -17.09 -8.49
CA ASN A 161 0.49 -16.48 -9.80
C ASN A 161 1.81 -16.50 -10.59
N GLY A 162 2.89 -17.04 -10.01
CA GLY A 162 4.21 -17.10 -10.62
C GLY A 162 4.97 -15.78 -10.62
N ILE A 163 4.52 -14.78 -9.87
CA ILE A 163 5.14 -13.46 -9.76
C ILE A 163 5.50 -13.24 -8.29
N ASP A 164 6.76 -12.90 -8.03
CA ASP A 164 7.24 -12.49 -6.71
C ASP A 164 6.96 -10.99 -6.51
N GLU A 165 5.84 -10.68 -5.86
CA GLU A 165 5.39 -9.30 -5.63
C GLU A 165 5.93 -8.65 -4.34
N ASP A 166 6.45 -9.44 -3.40
CA ASP A 166 7.06 -8.94 -2.16
C ASP A 166 8.60 -9.06 -2.13
N CYS A 167 9.18 -9.51 -3.24
CA CYS A 167 10.61 -9.48 -3.56
C CYS A 167 11.49 -10.38 -2.70
N ASP A 168 10.92 -11.37 -2.02
CA ASP A 168 11.71 -12.23 -1.13
C ASP A 168 12.39 -13.40 -1.87
N GLY A 169 12.22 -13.46 -3.19
CA GLY A 169 12.79 -14.48 -4.07
C GLY A 169 11.99 -15.78 -4.10
N VAL A 170 10.79 -15.79 -3.52
CA VAL A 170 9.86 -16.91 -3.63
C VAL A 170 8.48 -16.41 -4.08
N ASP A 171 7.92 -17.06 -5.11
CA ASP A 171 6.45 -17.11 -5.22
C ASP A 171 6.01 -18.04 -4.08
N GLN A 172 5.72 -17.44 -2.93
CA GLN A 172 5.26 -18.07 -1.73
C GLN A 172 4.10 -18.96 -2.14
N PRO A 173 4.17 -20.26 -1.82
CA PRO A 173 3.03 -21.11 -2.03
C PRO A 173 1.93 -20.50 -1.17
N CYS A 174 0.72 -20.29 -1.72
CA CYS A 174 -0.35 -19.95 -0.79
C CYS A 174 -0.41 -21.13 0.17
N SER A 175 -0.21 -20.81 1.44
CA SER A 175 -0.69 -21.67 2.49
C SER A 175 -2.13 -22.01 2.13
N ASP A 176 -2.50 -23.29 2.22
CA ASP A 176 -3.86 -23.76 1.90
C ASP A 176 -4.95 -23.02 2.72
N GLU A 177 -4.51 -22.25 3.73
CA GLU A 177 -5.28 -21.47 4.67
C GLU A 177 -4.53 -20.19 5.10
N VAL A 178 -5.14 -19.02 4.84
CA VAL A 178 -4.69 -17.71 5.32
C VAL A 178 -5.68 -17.22 6.37
N CYS A 179 -5.21 -17.01 7.61
CA CYS A 179 -6.07 -16.56 8.71
C CYS A 179 -5.79 -15.10 9.09
N GLN A 180 -6.85 -14.29 9.12
CA GLN A 180 -6.81 -12.90 9.56
C GLN A 180 -7.60 -12.71 10.86
N SER A 181 -7.08 -11.86 11.75
CA SER A 181 -7.78 -11.47 12.97
C SER A 181 -8.92 -10.50 12.65
N ILE A 182 -10.08 -10.76 13.23
CA ILE A 182 -11.25 -9.90 13.20
C ILE A 182 -11.26 -9.09 14.50
N ASN A 183 -11.31 -7.76 14.38
CA ASN A 183 -11.58 -6.86 15.49
C ASN A 183 -12.46 -5.71 14.99
N LEU A 184 -13.76 -5.93 15.05
CA LEU A 184 -14.77 -5.15 14.36
C LEU A 184 -15.71 -4.48 15.36
N PHE A 185 -15.70 -3.15 15.39
CA PHE A 185 -16.59 -2.35 16.24
C PHE A 185 -17.89 -2.02 15.50
N GLY A 186 -18.99 -2.59 15.99
CA GLY A 186 -20.33 -2.47 15.42
C GLY A 186 -20.97 -3.84 15.16
N ASP A 187 -22.29 -3.83 14.99
CA ASP A 187 -23.09 -5.04 14.94
C ASP A 187 -23.34 -5.58 13.53
N CYS A 188 -22.91 -4.90 12.46
CA CYS A 188 -23.25 -5.25 11.07
C CYS A 188 -22.11 -4.89 10.12
N LEU A 189 -21.11 -5.77 10.04
CA LEU A 189 -19.83 -5.46 9.40
C LEU A 189 -19.46 -6.54 8.40
N THR A 190 -18.69 -6.15 7.40
CA THR A 190 -18.17 -7.05 6.37
C THR A 190 -16.66 -7.15 6.49
N VAL A 191 -16.14 -8.37 6.39
CA VAL A 191 -14.71 -8.63 6.23
C VAL A 191 -14.51 -9.27 4.86
N SER A 192 -13.50 -8.81 4.13
CA SER A 192 -13.09 -9.42 2.87
C SER A 192 -11.91 -10.33 3.13
N CYS A 193 -11.96 -11.54 2.58
CA CYS A 193 -10.79 -12.38 2.42
C CYS A 193 -9.76 -11.70 1.50
N PRO A 194 -8.46 -11.88 1.75
CA PRO A 194 -7.41 -11.29 0.94
C PRO A 194 -7.40 -11.88 -0.47
N ALA A 195 -6.85 -11.14 -1.43
CA ALA A 195 -6.85 -11.53 -2.85
C ALA A 195 -6.12 -12.86 -3.11
N ASN A 196 -5.13 -13.17 -2.27
CA ASN A 196 -4.32 -14.37 -2.34
C ASN A 196 -5.07 -15.63 -1.83
N ALA A 197 -6.11 -15.47 -1.02
CA ALA A 197 -6.99 -16.55 -0.58
C ALA A 197 -8.45 -16.06 -0.54
N PRO A 198 -9.16 -16.00 -1.68
CA PRO A 198 -10.42 -15.27 -1.79
C PRO A 198 -11.65 -16.03 -1.29
N TYR A 199 -11.54 -17.28 -0.82
CA TYR A 199 -12.71 -18.07 -0.42
C TYR A 199 -12.74 -18.30 1.10
N PRO A 200 -13.81 -17.93 1.81
CA PRO A 200 -13.90 -18.16 3.25
C PRO A 200 -13.97 -19.67 3.56
N LYS A 201 -13.10 -20.15 4.44
CA LYS A 201 -12.97 -21.56 4.81
C LYS A 201 -13.54 -21.85 6.19
N SER A 202 -13.14 -21.06 7.18
CA SER A 202 -13.55 -21.22 8.57
C SER A 202 -13.48 -19.88 9.30
N CYS A 203 -14.20 -19.75 10.40
CA CYS A 203 -13.98 -18.67 11.34
C CYS A 203 -14.11 -19.16 12.78
N ASN A 204 -13.66 -18.35 13.72
CA ASN A 204 -13.94 -18.54 15.13
C ASN A 204 -14.26 -17.17 15.69
N VAL A 205 -15.54 -16.82 15.73
CA VAL A 205 -16.00 -15.46 16.03
C VAL A 205 -16.71 -15.40 17.37
N PHE A 206 -16.38 -14.36 18.12
CA PHE A 206 -16.98 -13.99 19.39
C PHE A 206 -17.70 -12.66 19.23
N PHE A 207 -19.00 -12.70 19.47
CA PHE A 207 -19.90 -11.57 19.55
C PHE A 207 -20.07 -11.17 21.02
N SER A 208 -19.87 -9.90 21.35
CA SER A 208 -19.98 -9.38 22.72
C SER A 208 -20.26 -7.87 22.70
N PRO A 209 -21.00 -7.30 23.67
CA PRO A 209 -22.31 -7.73 24.18
C PRO A 209 -23.44 -7.47 23.16
N GLY A 210 -24.64 -8.02 23.38
CA GLY A 210 -25.84 -7.74 22.56
C GLY A 210 -26.88 -8.88 22.58
N ASP A 211 -27.94 -8.78 21.78
CA ASP A 211 -29.05 -9.75 21.58
C ASP A 211 -28.63 -11.23 21.50
N GLU A 212 -29.53 -12.17 21.80
CA GLU A 212 -29.26 -13.62 21.75
C GLU A 212 -28.97 -14.17 20.35
N ARG A 213 -29.19 -13.40 19.28
CA ARG A 213 -28.94 -13.78 17.88
C ARG A 213 -27.55 -13.38 17.41
N GLY A 214 -26.95 -14.21 16.56
CA GLY A 214 -25.76 -13.88 15.79
C GLY A 214 -25.86 -14.47 14.39
N CYS A 215 -25.53 -13.70 13.35
CA CYS A 215 -25.57 -14.16 11.96
C CYS A 215 -24.19 -14.04 11.30
N VAL A 216 -23.80 -15.07 10.57
CA VAL A 216 -22.67 -15.05 9.64
C VAL A 216 -23.23 -15.36 8.26
N ALA A 217 -23.08 -14.43 7.31
CA ALA A 217 -23.45 -14.67 5.92
C ALA A 217 -22.20 -14.78 5.05
N SER A 218 -22.08 -15.89 4.33
CA SER A 218 -20.96 -16.16 3.42
C SER A 218 -21.46 -16.89 2.19
N THR A 219 -21.03 -16.44 1.01
CA THR A 219 -21.23 -17.18 -0.23
C THR A 219 -19.93 -17.91 -0.57
N PRO A 220 -19.97 -19.23 -0.91
CA PRO A 220 -18.78 -20.01 -1.30
C PRO A 220 -17.90 -19.41 -2.38
N THR A 221 -18.48 -18.56 -3.24
CA THR A 221 -17.83 -17.92 -4.38
C THR A 221 -17.50 -16.45 -4.14
N SER A 222 -17.83 -15.90 -2.96
CA SER A 222 -17.55 -14.52 -2.60
C SER A 222 -16.42 -14.45 -1.57
N SER A 223 -15.55 -13.46 -1.72
CA SER A 223 -14.54 -13.13 -0.72
C SER A 223 -15.09 -12.37 0.46
N VAL A 224 -16.35 -11.92 0.42
CA VAL A 224 -16.94 -11.10 1.47
C VAL A 224 -17.74 -11.97 2.43
N VAL A 225 -17.42 -11.86 3.72
CA VAL A 225 -18.19 -12.43 4.82
C VAL A 225 -18.83 -11.31 5.61
N TYR A 226 -20.14 -11.42 5.84
CA TYR A 226 -20.91 -10.48 6.63
C TYR A 226 -21.18 -11.04 8.02
N PHE A 227 -20.95 -10.23 9.04
CA PHE A 227 -21.16 -10.57 10.43
C PHE A 227 -22.23 -9.65 11.01
N GLN A 228 -23.19 -10.24 11.72
CA GLN A 228 -24.21 -9.51 12.46
C GLN A 228 -24.35 -9.98 13.90
N ALA A 229 -24.17 -9.08 14.86
CA ALA A 229 -24.15 -9.37 16.29
C ALA A 229 -25.54 -9.38 16.97
N GLY A 230 -26.60 -9.03 16.23
CA GLY A 230 -28.01 -9.18 16.64
C GLY A 230 -28.73 -7.90 17.07
N ASP A 231 -28.03 -6.77 17.25
CA ASP A 231 -28.56 -5.50 17.78
C ASP A 231 -28.64 -4.34 16.76
N GLN A 232 -29.01 -3.13 17.22
CA GLN A 232 -28.80 -1.87 16.46
C GLN A 232 -27.36 -1.81 15.99
N CYS A 233 -27.10 -1.46 14.71
CA CYS A 233 -25.75 -1.08 14.29
C CYS A 233 -25.23 0.01 15.24
N ASN A 234 -24.26 -0.29 16.12
CA ASN A 234 -23.30 0.63 16.78
C ASN A 234 -22.93 0.24 18.24
N VAL A 235 -23.43 -0.88 18.80
CA VAL A 235 -23.23 -1.23 20.22
C VAL A 235 -22.50 -2.56 20.47
N GLY A 236 -22.24 -3.36 19.44
CA GLY A 236 -21.54 -4.64 19.56
C GLY A 236 -20.10 -4.63 19.10
N LEU A 237 -19.37 -5.68 19.49
CA LEU A 237 -18.02 -6.00 19.09
C LEU A 237 -18.00 -7.43 18.53
N VAL A 238 -17.44 -7.58 17.33
CA VAL A 238 -17.15 -8.88 16.73
C VAL A 238 -15.65 -9.08 16.71
N THR A 239 -15.16 -10.03 17.50
CA THR A 239 -13.75 -10.41 17.54
C THR A 239 -13.56 -11.85 17.10
N GLY A 240 -12.35 -12.21 16.70
CA GLY A 240 -12.02 -13.60 16.39
C GLY A 240 -11.05 -13.73 15.25
N THR A 241 -11.21 -14.81 14.49
CA THR A 241 -10.35 -15.11 13.33
C THR A 241 -11.21 -15.57 12.17
N LEU A 242 -10.91 -15.10 10.96
CA LEU A 242 -11.44 -15.62 9.69
C LEU A 242 -10.30 -16.23 8.90
N CYS A 243 -10.44 -17.50 8.55
CA CYS A 243 -9.52 -18.22 7.71
C CYS A 243 -10.12 -18.40 6.32
N CYS A 244 -9.32 -18.07 5.32
CA CYS A 244 -9.67 -18.10 3.91
C CYS A 244 -8.78 -19.11 3.17
N SER A 245 -9.21 -19.56 2.00
CA SER A 245 -8.54 -20.55 1.17
C SER A 245 -8.48 -20.10 -0.28
N LYS A 246 -7.54 -20.69 -1.03
CA LYS A 246 -7.44 -20.58 -2.48
C LYS A 246 -8.55 -21.29 -3.24
N THR A 247 -9.10 -22.36 -2.67
CA THR A 247 -10.10 -23.19 -3.37
C THR A 247 -11.50 -22.88 -2.84
N PRO A 248 -12.54 -22.87 -3.68
CA PRO A 248 -13.91 -22.71 -3.23
C PRO A 248 -14.23 -23.72 -2.13
N GLN A 249 -14.72 -23.23 -1.00
CA GLN A 249 -15.07 -24.06 0.15
C GLN A 249 -16.58 -24.27 0.24
N ALA A 250 -16.99 -25.21 1.07
CA ALA A 250 -18.39 -25.29 1.46
C ALA A 250 -18.83 -24.00 2.19
N PRO A 251 -20.13 -23.66 2.17
CA PRO A 251 -20.64 -22.53 2.97
C PRO A 251 -20.23 -22.66 4.44
N LEU A 252 -20.05 -21.52 5.11
CA LEU A 252 -19.76 -21.52 6.55
C LEU A 252 -20.96 -22.11 7.32
N THR A 253 -20.64 -22.94 8.30
CA THR A 253 -21.61 -23.66 9.15
C THR A 253 -21.25 -23.45 10.61
N GLN A 254 -22.08 -23.93 11.54
CA GLN A 254 -21.74 -23.90 12.97
C GLN A 254 -20.43 -24.62 13.30
N GLN A 255 -20.05 -25.63 12.52
CA GLN A 255 -18.82 -26.40 12.72
C GLN A 255 -17.58 -25.68 12.16
N SER A 256 -17.69 -25.06 10.98
CA SER A 256 -16.59 -24.32 10.36
C SER A 256 -16.49 -22.88 10.85
N CYS A 257 -17.58 -22.32 11.38
CA CYS A 257 -17.63 -20.99 11.96
C CYS A 257 -18.59 -20.93 13.16
N PRO A 258 -18.14 -21.37 14.34
CA PRO A 258 -18.94 -21.26 15.56
C PRO A 258 -19.25 -19.80 15.90
N ILE A 259 -20.51 -19.57 16.25
CA ILE A 259 -21.04 -18.31 16.78
C ILE A 259 -21.35 -18.54 18.27
N ASN A 260 -20.79 -17.71 19.15
CA ASN A 260 -21.00 -17.76 20.61
C ASN A 260 -22.35 -17.13 21.06
N LYS A 261 -23.43 -17.37 20.32
CA LYS A 261 -24.76 -16.81 20.59
C LYS A 261 -25.81 -17.94 20.74
N PRO A 262 -26.82 -17.77 21.59
CA PRO A 262 -27.90 -18.76 21.76
C PRO A 262 -28.67 -19.09 20.47
N GLN A 263 -28.78 -18.12 19.55
CA GLN A 263 -29.47 -18.26 18.26
C GLN A 263 -28.47 -17.98 17.10
N PRO A 264 -27.63 -18.97 16.75
CA PRO A 264 -26.67 -18.82 15.66
C PRO A 264 -27.34 -19.02 14.29
N ILE A 265 -27.00 -18.16 13.33
CA ILE A 265 -27.56 -18.18 11.98
C ILE A 265 -26.41 -18.17 10.97
N HIS A 266 -26.42 -19.13 10.05
CA HIS A 266 -25.49 -19.20 8.92
C HIS A 266 -26.28 -19.02 7.63
N ALA A 267 -26.01 -17.92 6.94
CA ALA A 267 -26.73 -17.50 5.76
C ALA A 267 -25.85 -17.55 4.52
N THR A 268 -26.46 -17.71 3.34
CA THR A 268 -25.71 -17.62 2.07
C THR A 268 -25.60 -16.20 1.53
N SER A 269 -26.41 -15.28 2.06
CA SER A 269 -26.44 -13.87 1.68
C SER A 269 -26.80 -12.96 2.87
N LYS A 270 -26.41 -11.68 2.79
CA LYS A 270 -26.73 -10.68 3.83
C LYS A 270 -28.24 -10.54 4.09
N SER A 271 -29.08 -10.69 3.07
CA SER A 271 -30.54 -10.56 3.16
C SER A 271 -31.22 -11.65 3.98
N GLU A 272 -30.57 -12.80 4.17
CA GLU A 272 -31.09 -13.90 4.98
C GLU A 272 -30.81 -13.72 6.48
N CYS A 273 -29.90 -12.80 6.85
CA CYS A 273 -29.74 -12.43 8.25
C CYS A 273 -30.97 -11.66 8.75
N PRO A 274 -31.41 -11.88 10.01
CA PRO A 274 -32.58 -11.22 10.56
C PRO A 274 -32.48 -9.71 10.48
N ALA A 275 -33.58 -9.06 10.09
CA ALA A 275 -33.67 -7.61 10.13
C ALA A 275 -33.40 -7.10 11.56
N ILE A 276 -32.61 -6.04 11.63
CA ILE A 276 -32.33 -5.32 12.87
C ILE A 276 -33.63 -4.62 13.28
N LYS A 277 -34.15 -4.94 14.47
CA LYS A 277 -35.30 -4.24 15.02
C LYS A 277 -34.82 -2.93 15.61
N LYS A 278 -35.02 -1.81 14.90
CA LYS A 278 -34.82 -0.42 15.36
C LYS A 278 -35.40 -0.18 16.75
#